data_AF-A0A7J4KF82-F1
#
_entry.id   AF-A0A7J4KF82-F1
#
_cell.length_a   1.000
_cell.length_b   1.000
_cell.length_c   1.000
_cell.angle_alpha   90.00
_cell.angle_beta   90.00
_cell.angle_gamma   90.00
#
_symmetry.space_group_name_H-M   'P 1'
#
loop_
_entity.id
_entity.type
_entity.pdbx_description
1 polymer ?
#
loop_
_entity_poly.entity_id
_entity_poly.type
_entity_poly.pdbx_seq_one_letter_code
_entity_poly.pdbx_strand_id
1 'polypeptide(L)'
;MAERPAWVKDKSVADDFEVIRCKPYDDYKDHKNDDGCYVLIKLYFDSYEIGVAVCDYKHMILKEFRGKRPQDIYNSLFEYSEKNNLKWFNNLQHAAYLGKELKKAELCLALGSNNYYQE
;
A
#
# COMPACT_ATOMS: atom_id res chain seq x y z
N MET A 1 -34.03 -3.30 8.43
CA MET A 1 -33.08 -3.91 7.47
C MET A 1 -32.01 -2.89 7.16
N ALA A 2 -30.73 -3.27 7.18
CA ALA A 2 -29.66 -2.38 6.77
C ALA A 2 -29.89 -1.95 5.32
N GLU A 3 -29.72 -0.66 5.04
CA GLU A 3 -29.99 -0.11 3.72
C GLU A 3 -28.92 -0.60 2.74
N ARG A 4 -29.35 -1.32 1.70
CA ARG A 4 -28.45 -1.81 0.64
C ARG A 4 -27.74 -0.60 -0.01
N PRO A 5 -26.43 -0.68 -0.29
CA PRO A 5 -25.72 0.39 -0.99
C PRO A 5 -26.32 0.63 -2.38
N ALA A 6 -26.95 1.79 -2.56
CA ALA A 6 -27.68 2.15 -3.79
C ALA A 6 -26.81 2.17 -5.07
N TRP A 7 -25.49 2.33 -4.92
CA TRP A 7 -24.54 2.34 -6.02
C TRP A 7 -24.17 0.93 -6.53
N VAL A 8 -24.51 -0.13 -5.79
CA VAL A 8 -24.31 -1.52 -6.20
C VAL A 8 -25.64 -2.09 -6.69
N LYS A 9 -25.86 -2.13 -8.01
CA LYS A 9 -27.18 -2.42 -8.61
C LYS A 9 -27.41 -3.89 -8.94
N ASP A 10 -26.37 -4.66 -9.20
CA ASP A 10 -26.43 -5.99 -9.81
C ASP A 10 -26.15 -7.15 -8.85
N LYS A 11 -26.04 -6.89 -7.54
CA LYS A 11 -25.70 -7.89 -6.51
C LYS A 11 -26.81 -8.08 -5.48
N SER A 12 -27.01 -9.32 -5.03
CA SER A 12 -27.87 -9.64 -3.89
C SER A 12 -27.14 -9.38 -2.57
N VAL A 13 -27.88 -9.20 -1.48
CA VAL A 13 -27.33 -9.07 -0.12
C VAL A 13 -27.41 -10.41 0.61
N ALA A 14 -26.43 -10.69 1.47
CA ALA A 14 -26.47 -11.83 2.38
C ALA A 14 -27.50 -11.61 3.50
N ASP A 15 -27.93 -12.69 4.16
CA ASP A 15 -28.94 -12.63 5.22
C ASP A 15 -28.46 -11.84 6.45
N ASP A 16 -27.16 -11.86 6.72
CA ASP A 16 -26.49 -11.15 7.81
C ASP A 16 -25.90 -9.79 7.38
N PHE A 17 -26.35 -9.24 6.23
CA PHE A 17 -25.83 -7.97 5.72
C PHE A 17 -26.04 -6.82 6.71
N GLU A 18 -24.94 -6.12 7.00
CA GLU A 18 -24.94 -4.89 7.77
C GLU A 18 -24.06 -3.81 7.12
N VAL A 19 -24.35 -2.55 7.46
CA VAL A 19 -23.53 -1.40 7.08
C VAL A 19 -22.69 -0.96 8.28
N ILE A 20 -21.40 -1.25 8.23
CA ILE A 20 -20.44 -0.81 9.25
C ILE A 20 -20.00 0.62 8.93
N ARG A 21 -20.25 1.55 9.87
CA ARG A 21 -19.75 2.93 9.78
C ARG A 21 -18.38 3.01 10.45
N CYS A 22 -17.33 3.15 9.64
CA CYS A 22 -15.96 3.23 10.13
C CYS A 22 -15.75 4.46 11.02
N LYS A 23 -14.98 4.30 12.10
CA LYS A 23 -14.50 5.43 12.90
C LYS A 23 -13.42 6.19 12.13
N PRO A 24 -13.27 7.51 12.34
CA PRO A 24 -12.11 8.25 11.86
C PRO A 24 -10.82 7.59 12.35
N TYR A 25 -9.80 7.54 11.49
CA TYR A 25 -8.47 7.05 11.84
C TYR A 25 -7.75 8.08 12.72
N ASP A 26 -7.18 7.62 13.84
CA ASP A 26 -6.34 8.43 14.73
C ASP A 26 -4.87 8.01 14.56
N ASP A 27 -4.06 8.86 13.91
CA ASP A 27 -2.67 8.56 13.58
C ASP A 27 -1.80 8.20 14.81
N TYR A 28 -2.16 8.67 16.01
CA TYR A 28 -1.39 8.37 17.22
C TYR A 28 -1.81 7.06 17.89
N LYS A 29 -3.07 6.66 17.74
CA LYS A 29 -3.62 5.50 18.44
C LYS A 29 -3.75 4.26 17.57
N ASP A 30 -4.05 4.47 16.29
CA ASP A 30 -4.35 3.40 15.34
C ASP A 30 -3.13 3.01 14.51
N HIS A 31 -2.09 3.84 14.47
CA HIS A 31 -0.84 3.51 13.80
C HIS A 31 -0.09 2.41 14.56
N LYS A 32 0.27 1.36 13.82
CA LYS A 32 1.04 0.24 14.33
C LYS A 32 2.22 -0.01 13.40
N ASN A 33 3.41 0.05 13.98
CA ASN A 33 4.62 -0.37 13.28
C ASN A 33 4.51 -1.85 12.90
N ASP A 34 4.98 -2.18 11.71
CA ASP A 34 5.34 -3.56 11.39
C ASP A 34 6.61 -3.94 12.17
N ASP A 35 6.89 -5.23 12.29
CA ASP A 35 8.15 -5.75 12.84
C ASP A 35 8.99 -6.48 11.79
N GLY A 36 8.48 -6.59 10.56
CA GLY A 36 9.12 -7.23 9.42
C GLY A 36 10.14 -6.35 8.70
N CYS A 37 9.66 -5.25 8.11
CA CYS A 37 10.49 -4.30 7.37
C CYS A 37 9.84 -2.91 7.38
N TYR A 38 10.56 -1.91 6.89
CA TYR A 38 9.98 -0.66 6.42
C TYR A 38 10.37 -0.41 4.96
N VAL A 39 9.61 0.45 4.28
CA VAL A 39 9.82 0.77 2.86
C VAL A 39 10.10 2.25 2.65
N LEU A 40 10.98 2.53 1.68
CA LEU A 40 11.26 3.89 1.20
C LEU A 40 10.90 3.99 -0.28
N ILE A 41 10.23 5.07 -0.65
CA ILE A 41 9.76 5.28 -2.03
C ILE A 41 10.56 6.40 -2.71
N LYS A 42 10.94 6.16 -3.96
CA LYS A 42 11.61 7.15 -4.82
C LYS A 42 10.94 7.21 -6.19
N LEU A 43 10.81 8.42 -6.73
CA LEU A 43 10.37 8.65 -8.10
C LEU A 43 11.57 8.79 -9.04
N TYR A 44 11.53 8.05 -10.15
CA TYR A 44 12.48 8.15 -11.25
C TYR A 44 11.77 8.77 -12.45
N PHE A 45 11.82 10.10 -12.54
CA PHE A 45 11.13 10.85 -13.60
C PHE A 45 11.69 10.55 -15.00
N ASP A 46 13.00 10.31 -15.12
CA ASP A 46 13.64 10.02 -16.41
C ASP A 46 13.15 8.69 -17.03
N SER A 47 12.86 7.68 -16.20
CA SER A 47 12.36 6.37 -16.64
C SER A 47 10.85 6.19 -16.47
N TYR A 48 10.17 7.16 -15.86
CA TYR A 48 8.77 7.07 -15.41
C TYR A 48 8.53 5.84 -14.53
N GLU A 49 9.41 5.60 -13.57
CA GLU A 49 9.33 4.47 -12.64
C GLU A 49 9.21 4.94 -11.19
N ILE A 50 8.57 4.12 -10.37
CA ILE A 50 8.57 4.20 -8.92
C ILE A 50 9.53 3.13 -8.42
N GLY A 51 10.44 3.50 -7.53
CA GLY A 51 11.28 2.58 -6.77
C GLY A 51 10.79 2.42 -5.35
N VAL A 52 10.82 1.19 -4.85
CA VAL A 52 10.54 0.84 -3.46
C VAL A 52 11.72 0.07 -2.90
N ALA A 53 12.43 0.67 -1.96
CA ALA A 53 13.49 0.02 -1.20
C ALA A 53 12.91 -0.62 0.06
N VAL A 54 13.07 -1.93 0.21
CA VAL A 54 12.75 -2.68 1.42
C VAL A 54 13.94 -2.64 2.37
N CYS A 55 13.73 -2.21 3.60
CA CYS A 55 14.77 -2.01 4.61
C CYS A 55 14.47 -2.78 5.90
N ASP A 56 15.51 -3.24 6.59
CA ASP A 56 15.38 -3.75 7.96
C ASP A 56 15.47 -2.62 9.01
N TYR A 57 15.14 -2.92 10.27
CA TYR A 57 15.24 -1.96 11.38
C TYR A 57 16.68 -1.64 11.81
N LYS A 58 17.69 -2.16 11.10
CA LYS A 58 19.10 -1.74 11.21
C LYS A 58 19.49 -0.77 10.09
N HIS A 59 18.51 -0.27 9.34
CA HIS A 59 18.66 0.64 8.20
C HIS A 59 19.43 0.04 7.02
N MET A 60 19.41 -1.28 6.87
CA MET A 60 20.01 -1.98 5.73
C MET A 60 18.98 -2.13 4.61
N ILE A 61 19.34 -1.69 3.40
CA ILE A 61 18.52 -1.95 2.20
C ILE A 61 18.67 -3.42 1.81
N LEU A 62 17.57 -4.16 1.86
CA LEU A 62 17.52 -5.58 1.52
C LEU A 62 17.30 -5.79 0.02
N LYS A 63 16.37 -5.03 -0.58
CA LYS A 63 16.00 -5.07 -2.00
C LYS A 63 15.45 -3.74 -2.47
N GLU A 64 15.53 -3.49 -3.77
CA GLU A 64 14.78 -2.45 -4.47
C GLU A 64 13.87 -3.11 -5.52
N PHE A 65 12.60 -2.71 -5.55
CA PHE A 65 11.64 -3.07 -6.58
C PHE A 65 11.33 -1.83 -7.40
N ARG A 66 11.38 -1.93 -8.74
CA ARG A 66 11.02 -0.83 -9.64
C ARG A 66 9.90 -1.24 -10.58
N GLY A 67 9.00 -0.31 -10.86
CA GLY A 67 7.91 -0.51 -11.80
C GLY A 67 7.25 0.79 -12.20
N LYS A 68 6.49 0.75 -13.29
CA LYS A 68 5.76 1.92 -13.80
C LYS A 68 4.40 2.10 -13.12
N ARG A 69 3.82 1.00 -12.63
CA ARG A 69 2.50 0.99 -11.99
C ARG A 69 2.60 0.41 -10.57
N PRO A 70 1.79 0.89 -9.62
CA PRO A 70 1.72 0.34 -8.26
C PRO A 70 1.60 -1.19 -8.22
N GLN A 71 0.73 -1.77 -9.05
CA GLN A 71 0.51 -3.21 -9.10
C GLN A 71 1.69 -4.03 -9.56
N ASP A 72 2.55 -3.47 -10.41
CA ASP A 72 3.75 -4.17 -10.85
C ASP A 72 4.70 -4.35 -9.65
N ILE A 73 4.73 -3.35 -8.77
CA ILE A 73 5.60 -3.30 -7.60
C ILE A 73 5.04 -4.18 -6.47
N TYR A 74 3.81 -3.95 -6.00
CA TYR A 74 3.32 -4.67 -4.83
C TYR A 74 3.12 -6.16 -5.13
N ASN A 75 2.74 -6.55 -6.35
CA ASN A 75 2.65 -7.97 -6.72
C ASN A 75 4.05 -8.60 -6.69
N SER A 76 5.03 -7.99 -7.37
CA SER A 76 6.40 -8.52 -7.41
C SER A 76 7.02 -8.60 -6.01
N LEU A 77 6.76 -7.61 -5.17
CA LEU A 77 7.22 -7.58 -3.79
C LEU A 77 6.61 -8.72 -2.97
N PHE A 78 5.28 -8.87 -3.00
CA PHE A 78 4.59 -9.88 -2.20
C PHE A 78 4.91 -11.30 -2.70
N GLU A 79 4.95 -11.52 -4.01
CA GLU A 79 5.39 -12.79 -4.60
C GLU A 79 6.82 -13.14 -4.20
N TYR A 80 7.74 -12.16 -4.22
CA TYR A 80 9.11 -12.38 -3.77
C TYR A 80 9.16 -12.72 -2.28
N SER A 81 8.41 -12.00 -1.44
CA SER A 81 8.34 -12.24 -0.01
C SER A 81 7.82 -13.65 0.29
N GLU A 82 6.72 -14.05 -0.33
CA GLU A 82 6.10 -15.37 -0.16
C GLU A 82 7.02 -16.49 -0.64
N LYS A 83 7.55 -16.39 -1.86
CA LYS A 83 8.44 -17.40 -2.45
C LYS A 83 9.69 -17.65 -1.61
N ASN A 84 10.20 -16.63 -0.92
CA ASN A 84 11.40 -16.72 -0.09
C ASN A 84 11.08 -16.88 1.41
N ASN A 85 9.80 -17.08 1.78
CA ASN A 85 9.33 -17.19 3.16
C ASN A 85 9.81 -16.01 4.05
N LEU A 86 9.78 -14.81 3.50
CA LEU A 86 10.14 -13.56 4.18
C LEU A 86 8.90 -12.95 4.82
N LYS A 87 9.09 -12.43 6.03
CA LYS A 87 8.04 -11.82 6.86
C LYS A 87 8.12 -10.29 6.81
N TRP A 88 8.15 -9.72 5.61
CA TRP A 88 8.30 -8.27 5.43
C TRP A 88 7.05 -7.46 5.80
N PHE A 89 5.87 -8.04 5.62
CA PHE A 89 4.58 -7.42 5.92
C PHE A 89 3.78 -8.32 6.86
N ASN A 90 4.06 -8.24 8.16
CA ASN A 90 3.29 -8.99 9.17
C ASN A 90 2.00 -8.26 9.55
N ASN A 91 1.93 -6.96 9.28
CA ASN A 91 0.76 -6.13 9.52
C ASN A 91 0.08 -5.73 8.20
N LEU A 92 -1.18 -6.15 8.03
CA LEU A 92 -1.99 -5.79 6.86
C LEU A 92 -2.19 -4.28 6.71
N GLN A 93 -2.14 -3.51 7.79
CA GLN A 93 -2.18 -2.03 7.72
C GLN A 93 -0.94 -1.48 7.01
N HIS A 94 0.23 -2.08 7.23
CA HIS A 94 1.47 -1.65 6.57
C HIS A 94 1.44 -1.98 5.08
N ALA A 95 0.90 -3.14 4.69
CA ALA A 95 0.66 -3.49 3.29
C ALA A 95 -0.36 -2.53 2.63
N ALA A 96 -1.43 -2.17 3.33
CA ALA A 96 -2.40 -1.18 2.85
C ALA A 96 -1.78 0.22 2.70
N TYR A 97 -0.93 0.62 3.65
CA TYR A 97 -0.19 1.88 3.60
C TYR A 97 0.76 1.93 2.40
N LEU A 98 1.48 0.85 2.08
CA LEU A 98 2.30 0.75 0.86
C LEU A 98 1.44 1.03 -0.39
N GLY A 99 0.25 0.45 -0.48
CA GLY A 99 -0.67 0.70 -1.60
C GLY A 99 -1.09 2.17 -1.73
N LYS A 100 -1.40 2.82 -0.59
CA LYS A 100 -1.70 4.27 -0.53
C LYS A 100 -0.55 5.11 -1.07
N GLU A 101 0.66 4.85 -0.59
CA GLU A 101 1.85 5.62 -0.97
C GLU A 101 2.26 5.40 -2.43
N LEU A 102 2.16 4.16 -2.93
CA LEU A 102 2.40 3.86 -4.34
C LEU A 102 1.42 4.60 -5.25
N LYS A 103 0.15 4.72 -4.86
CA LYS A 103 -0.83 5.48 -5.65
C LYS A 103 -0.51 6.97 -5.66
N LYS A 104 -0.06 7.53 -4.53
CA LYS A 104 0.41 8.92 -4.44
C LYS A 104 1.62 9.16 -5.35
N ALA A 105 2.60 8.25 -5.32
CA ALA A 105 3.77 8.24 -6.18
C ALA A 105 3.40 8.19 -7.68
N GLU A 106 2.47 7.30 -8.07
CA GLU A 106 1.97 7.21 -9.44
C GLU A 106 1.33 8.51 -9.91
N LEU A 107 0.50 9.14 -9.06
CA LEU A 107 -0.13 10.42 -9.39
C LEU A 107 0.90 11.54 -9.57
N CYS A 108 1.94 11.59 -8.73
CA CYS A 108 3.02 12.56 -8.89
C CYS A 108 3.73 12.42 -10.24
N LEU A 109 4.07 11.19 -10.65
CA LEU A 109 4.66 10.92 -11.97
C LEU A 109 3.72 11.31 -13.11
N ALA A 110 2.44 10.94 -13.02
CA ALA A 110 1.44 11.23 -14.05
C ALA A 110 1.19 12.73 -14.24
N LEU A 111 1.28 13.50 -13.14
CA LEU A 111 1.12 14.96 -13.15
C LEU A 111 2.42 15.71 -13.46
N GLY A 112 3.57 15.02 -13.57
CA GLY A 112 4.88 15.65 -13.69
C GLY A 112 5.25 16.51 -12.47
N SER A 113 4.71 16.17 -11.29
CA SER A 113 4.88 16.92 -10.06
C SER A 113 5.96 16.31 -9.19
N ASN A 114 6.96 17.11 -8.81
CA ASN A 114 8.06 16.69 -7.93
C ASN A 114 7.70 16.78 -6.43
N ASN A 115 6.43 17.02 -6.09
CA ASN A 115 5.99 17.25 -4.71
C ASN A 115 5.61 15.96 -3.96
N TYR A 116 6.14 14.80 -4.38
CA TYR A 116 5.93 13.57 -3.64
C TYR A 116 6.63 13.65 -2.28
N TYR A 117 5.86 13.40 -1.23
CA TYR A 117 6.35 13.30 0.14
C TYR A 117 5.74 12.06 0.78
N GLN A 118 6.55 11.11 1.25
CA GLN A 118 6.06 9.93 1.97
C GLN A 118 5.61 10.34 3.38
N GLU A 119 4.40 9.93 3.78
CA GLU A 119 3.77 10.32 5.06
C GLU A 119 4.36 9.62 6.28
#